data_AF-W7W754-F1
#
_entry.id   AF-W7W754-F1
#
_cell.length_a   1.000
_cell.length_b   1.000
_cell.length_c   1.000
_cell.angle_alpha   90.00
_cell.angle_beta   90.00
_cell.angle_gamma   90.00
#
_symmetry.space_group_name_H-M   'P 1'
#
loop_
_entity.id
_entity.type
_entity.pdbx_description
1 polymer ?
#
loop_
_entity_poly.entity_id
_entity_poly.type
_entity_poly.pdbx_seq_one_letter_code
_entity_poly.pdbx_strand_id
1 'polypeptide(L)'
;MADHDHFSHTGTDGSTLGARVDAAGYAWSGVGENIGAGYGSLQSVVDGWMASDGHCANLMSPGYTELGLACARNNASSYGLYWTLDLARPR
;
A
#
# COMPACT_ATOMS: atom_id res chain seq x y z
N MET A 1 6.33 2.15 -8.29
CA MET A 1 6.28 0.68 -8.44
C MET A 1 6.03 0.30 -9.89
N ALA A 2 4.80 0.46 -10.41
CA ALA A 2 4.42 0.01 -11.75
C ALA A 2 5.33 0.48 -12.89
N ASP A 3 5.65 1.78 -12.94
CA ASP A 3 6.46 2.36 -14.04
C ASP A 3 7.96 2.08 -13.94
N HIS A 4 8.42 1.54 -12.81
CA HIS A 4 9.81 1.20 -12.57
C HIS A 4 10.05 -0.32 -12.46
N ASP A 5 9.03 -1.13 -12.76
CA ASP A 5 9.02 -2.58 -12.54
C ASP A 5 9.60 -3.00 -11.17
N HIS A 6 9.17 -2.28 -10.13
CA HIS A 6 9.71 -2.37 -8.77
C HIS A 6 8.61 -2.68 -7.77
N PHE A 7 8.87 -3.53 -6.79
CA PHE A 7 7.92 -3.90 -5.74
C PHE A 7 8.58 -3.85 -4.36
N SER A 8 8.33 -2.75 -3.63
CA SER A 8 8.86 -2.50 -2.28
C SER A 8 8.08 -1.37 -1.62
N HIS A 9 8.10 -1.35 -0.28
CA HIS A 9 7.62 -0.23 0.54
C HIS A 9 8.47 1.04 0.38
N THR A 10 9.73 0.89 -0.05
CA THR A 10 10.62 2.01 -0.33
C THR A 10 10.57 2.38 -1.82
N GLY A 11 10.28 3.65 -2.09
CA GLY A 11 10.28 4.20 -3.44
C GLY A 11 11.65 4.07 -4.12
N THR A 12 11.68 4.09 -5.44
CA THR A 12 12.93 4.07 -6.22
C THR A 12 13.78 5.33 -6.01
N ASP A 13 13.16 6.39 -5.50
CA ASP A 13 13.79 7.63 -5.03
C ASP A 13 14.23 7.58 -3.56
N GLY A 14 14.06 6.44 -2.88
CA GLY A 14 14.37 6.27 -1.46
C GLY A 14 13.27 6.72 -0.50
N SER A 15 12.12 7.19 -1.00
CA SER A 15 11.02 7.63 -0.15
C SER A 15 10.43 6.49 0.70
N THR A 16 10.22 6.77 1.98
CA THR A 16 9.47 5.89 2.90
C THR A 16 7.98 6.24 2.86
N LEU A 17 7.12 5.36 3.39
CA LEU A 17 5.68 5.65 3.55
C LEU A 17 5.44 6.99 4.23
N GLY A 18 6.06 7.21 5.40
CA GLY A 18 5.90 8.46 6.16
C GLY A 18 6.28 9.69 5.35
N ALA A 19 7.39 9.63 4.60
CA ALA A 19 7.81 10.73 3.73
C ALA A 19 6.80 11.00 2.60
N ARG A 20 6.18 9.95 2.03
CA ARG A 20 5.13 10.10 1.00
C ARG A 20 3.85 10.72 1.58
N VAL A 21 3.45 10.32 2.79
CA VAL A 21 2.27 10.89 3.47
C VAL A 21 2.51 12.35 3.88
N ASP A 22 3.71 12.67 4.39
CA ASP A 22 4.11 14.05 4.70
C ASP A 22 4.10 14.94 3.44
N ALA A 23 4.63 14.43 2.33
CA ALA A 23 4.65 15.16 1.05
C ALA A 23 3.24 15.41 0.49
N ALA A 24 2.27 14.55 0.81
CA ALA A 24 0.86 14.76 0.47
C ALA A 24 0.16 15.78 1.38
N GLY A 25 0.83 16.26 2.44
CA GLY A 25 0.30 17.25 3.38
C GLY A 25 -0.69 16.67 4.40
N TYR A 26 -0.72 15.35 4.59
CA TYR A 26 -1.60 14.70 5.56
C TYR A 26 -0.96 14.70 6.95
N ALA A 27 -1.68 15.16 7.97
CA ALA A 27 -1.19 15.17 9.35
C ALA A 27 -1.52 13.85 10.05
N TRP A 28 -0.49 13.09 10.43
CA TRP A 28 -0.64 11.75 10.99
C TRP A 28 0.08 11.56 12.32
N SER A 29 -0.39 10.58 13.09
CA SER A 29 0.23 10.08 14.32
C SER A 29 0.60 8.59 14.22
N GLY A 30 0.11 7.88 13.21
CA GLY A 30 0.59 6.56 12.79
C GLY A 30 0.24 6.29 11.32
N VAL A 31 1.10 5.55 10.60
CA VAL A 31 0.87 5.11 9.23
C VAL A 31 1.29 3.65 9.05
N GLY A 32 0.56 2.91 8.21
CA GLY A 32 0.85 1.54 7.80
C GLY A 32 0.57 1.35 6.31
N GLU A 33 1.20 0.36 5.69
CA GLU A 33 1.05 0.10 4.26
C GLU A 33 0.97 -1.40 4.00
N ASN A 34 0.00 -1.79 3.17
CA ASN A 34 -0.05 -3.09 2.52
C ASN A 34 0.12 -2.88 1.01
N ILE A 35 1.05 -3.63 0.41
CA ILE A 35 1.25 -3.64 -1.05
C ILE A 35 0.93 -5.03 -1.61
N GLY A 36 0.43 -5.08 -2.84
CA GLY A 36 0.14 -6.33 -3.55
C GLY A 36 0.34 -6.16 -5.05
N ALA A 37 0.82 -7.18 -5.75
CA ALA A 37 1.02 -7.13 -7.19
C ALA A 37 0.58 -8.43 -7.87
N GLY A 38 0.11 -8.34 -9.12
CA GLY A 38 -0.38 -9.49 -9.90
C GLY A 38 -1.82 -9.94 -9.57
N TYR A 39 -2.43 -9.37 -8.54
CA TYR A 39 -3.83 -9.64 -8.19
C TYR A 39 -4.79 -8.98 -9.20
N GLY A 40 -5.66 -9.81 -9.82
CA GLY A 40 -6.55 -9.38 -10.90
C GLY A 40 -7.77 -8.57 -10.47
N SER A 41 -8.08 -8.55 -9.17
CA SER A 41 -9.25 -7.86 -8.62
C SER A 41 -9.01 -7.36 -7.19
N LEU A 42 -9.82 -6.40 -6.76
CA LEU A 42 -9.81 -5.89 -5.38
C LEU A 42 -10.04 -7.02 -4.37
N GLN A 43 -11.02 -7.89 -4.62
CA GLN A 43 -11.30 -9.02 -3.74
C GLN A 43 -10.06 -9.91 -3.57
N SER A 44 -9.40 -10.25 -4.68
CA SER A 44 -8.25 -11.16 -4.63
C SER A 44 -7.06 -10.58 -3.85
N VAL A 45 -6.80 -9.27 -3.94
CA VAL A 45 -5.72 -8.65 -3.17
C VAL A 45 -6.07 -8.52 -1.69
N VAL A 46 -7.32 -8.20 -1.36
CA VAL A 46 -7.79 -8.14 0.03
C VAL A 46 -7.73 -9.52 0.69
N ASP A 47 -8.16 -10.58 -0.01
CA ASP A 47 -8.02 -11.96 0.45
C ASP A 47 -6.55 -12.33 0.67
N GLY A 48 -5.66 -11.92 -0.24
CA GLY A 48 -4.22 -12.12 -0.11
C GLY A 48 -3.63 -11.42 1.12
N TRP A 49 -4.04 -10.18 1.40
CA TRP A 49 -3.63 -9.47 2.61
C TRP A 49 -4.20 -10.09 3.88
N MET A 50 -5.46 -10.52 3.90
CA MET A 50 -6.06 -11.21 5.05
C MET A 50 -5.38 -12.55 5.37
N ALA A 51 -4.90 -13.27 4.35
CA ALA A 51 -4.20 -14.55 4.51
C ALA A 51 -2.73 -14.41 4.96
N SER A 52 -2.21 -13.19 5.08
CA SER A 52 -0.83 -12.91 5.47
C SER A 52 -0.79 -12.25 6.84
N ASP A 53 -0.17 -12.87 7.84
CA ASP A 53 -0.18 -12.39 9.23
C ASP A 53 0.21 -10.90 9.37
N GLY A 54 1.27 -10.47 8.67
CA GLY A 54 1.73 -9.07 8.72
C GLY A 54 0.73 -8.09 8.09
N HIS A 55 0.21 -8.41 6.91
CA HIS A 55 -0.77 -7.57 6.23
C HIS A 55 -2.13 -7.57 6.95
N CYS A 56 -2.54 -8.72 7.50
CA CYS A 56 -3.75 -8.88 8.28
C CYS A 56 -3.67 -8.11 9.59
N ALA A 57 -2.51 -8.11 10.27
CA ALA A 57 -2.29 -7.29 11.46
C ALA A 57 -2.49 -5.79 11.18
N ASN A 58 -2.05 -5.30 10.02
CA ASN A 58 -2.34 -3.92 9.60
C ASN A 58 -3.85 -3.69 9.40
N LEU A 59 -4.54 -4.58 8.68
CA LEU A 59 -5.98 -4.48 8.41
C LEU A 59 -6.85 -4.53 9.68
N MET A 60 -6.45 -5.34 10.65
CA MET A 60 -7.19 -5.56 11.90
C MET A 60 -6.79 -4.58 13.01
N SER A 61 -5.82 -3.70 12.76
CA SER A 61 -5.33 -2.76 13.75
C SER A 61 -6.40 -1.70 14.07
N PRO A 62 -6.88 -1.60 15.32
CA PRO A 62 -7.80 -0.54 15.71
C PRO A 62 -7.11 0.84 15.80
N GLY A 63 -5.79 0.88 15.63
CA GLY A 63 -5.01 2.10 15.68
C GLY A 63 -5.12 2.94 14.41
N TYR A 64 -5.49 2.34 13.27
CA TYR A 64 -5.73 3.05 12.02
C TYR A 64 -7.24 3.29 11.86
N THR A 65 -7.61 4.51 11.53
CA THR A 65 -9.02 4.93 11.42
C THR A 65 -9.36 5.48 10.04
N GLU A 66 -8.34 5.74 9.21
CA GLU A 66 -8.48 6.23 7.85
C GLU A 66 -7.66 5.36 6.90
N LEU A 67 -8.09 5.30 5.64
CA LEU A 67 -7.41 4.52 4.60
C LEU A 67 -7.45 5.23 3.24
N GLY A 68 -6.43 4.97 2.44
CA GLY A 68 -6.37 5.27 1.02
C GLY A 68 -5.99 4.02 0.25
N LEU A 69 -6.72 3.70 -0.81
CA LEU A 69 -6.48 2.53 -1.65
C LEU A 69 -6.31 2.95 -3.11
N ALA A 70 -5.23 2.49 -3.73
CA ALA A 70 -4.92 2.76 -5.13
C ALA A 70 -4.59 1.47 -5.89
N CYS A 71 -4.91 1.48 -7.18
CA CYS A 71 -4.54 0.44 -8.13
C CYS A 71 -3.90 1.08 -9.35
N ALA A 72 -2.70 0.64 -9.71
CA ALA A 72 -1.96 1.09 -10.89
C ALA A 72 -1.76 -0.10 -11.84
N ARG A 73 -2.03 0.12 -13.13
CA ARG A 73 -1.83 -0.87 -14.19
C ARG A 73 -0.68 -0.45 -15.09
N ASN A 74 0.26 -1.36 -15.31
CA ASN A 74 1.27 -1.25 -16.35
C ASN A 74 1.51 -2.64 -16.97
N ASN A 75 0.92 -2.90 -18.13
CA ASN A 75 1.02 -4.21 -18.79
C ASN A 75 2.43 -4.54 -19.30
N ALA A 76 3.35 -3.57 -19.33
CA ALA A 76 4.75 -3.80 -19.70
C ALA A 76 5.62 -4.20 -18.50
N SER A 77 5.11 -4.12 -17.27
CA SER A 77 5.84 -4.55 -16.07
C SER A 77 5.63 -6.03 -15.77
N SER A 78 6.47 -6.59 -14.91
CA SER A 78 6.46 -8.01 -14.54
C SER A 78 5.16 -8.47 -13.86
N TYR A 79 4.46 -7.57 -13.16
CA TYR A 79 3.24 -7.91 -12.41
C TYR A 79 1.94 -7.41 -13.04
N GLY A 80 1.98 -6.47 -13.99
CA GLY A 80 0.80 -5.92 -14.67
C GLY A 80 -0.09 -4.99 -13.81
N LEU A 81 -0.43 -5.42 -12.59
CA LEU A 81 -1.24 -4.68 -11.62
C LEU A 81 -0.50 -4.54 -10.29
N TYR A 82 -0.60 -3.36 -9.68
CA TYR A 82 -0.05 -3.03 -8.37
C TYR A 82 -1.13 -2.37 -7.54
N TRP A 83 -1.25 -2.80 -6.30
CA TRP A 83 -2.20 -2.34 -5.31
C TRP A 83 -1.44 -1.79 -4.12
N THR A 84 -1.87 -0.64 -3.63
CA THR A 84 -1.33 -0.01 -2.42
C THR A 84 -2.50 0.41 -1.54
N LEU A 85 -2.51 -0.10 -0.31
CA LEU A 85 -3.39 0.32 0.75
C LEU A 85 -2.55 1.02 1.81
N ASP A 86 -2.73 2.33 1.93
CA ASP A 86 -2.17 3.12 3.01
C ASP A 86 -3.22 3.27 4.11
N LEU A 87 -2.81 3.03 5.35
CA LEU A 87 -3.61 3.11 6.55
C LEU A 87 -3.05 4.22 7.42
N ALA A 88 -3.92 5.00 8.05
CA ALA A 88 -3.49 6.15 8.84
C ALA A 88 -4.29 6.32 10.13
N ARG A 89 -3.60 6.86 11.12
CA ARG A 89 -4.19 7.51 12.29
C ARG A 89 -3.95 9.02 12.15
N PRO A 90 -5.00 9.84 12.04
CA PRO A 90 -4.84 11.29 11.95
C PRO A 90 -4.23 11.86 13.25
N ARG A 91 -3.70 13.08 13.15
CA ARG A 91 -3.19 13.84 14.29
C ARG A 91 -4.21 14.83 14.83
#